data_AF-A0A7X1MA57-F1
#
_entry.id   AF-A0A7X1MA57-F1
#
_cell.length_a   1.000
_cell.length_b   1.000
_cell.length_c   1.000
_cell.angle_alpha   90.00
_cell.angle_beta   90.00
_cell.angle_gamma   90.00
#
_symmetry.space_group_name_H-M   'P 1'
#
loop_
_entity.id
_entity.type
_entity.pdbx_description
1 polymer ?
#
loop_
_entity_poly.entity_id
_entity_poly.type
_entity_poly.pdbx_seq_one_letter_code
_entity_poly.pdbx_strand_id
1 'polypeptide(L)'
;MALHKGPDRPDQRPASVNPFYGEANPVGGMTEAPPQHRLPDSPLPPTTAYQLVHDELMLDGNSRLNLATFVTTWMEPQAGVLMTECRDKNMIDKDEYPRTAELERRCVAMLADLWNAPDPSAAVGCSTTGSSEACMLAGMALKRRWSKRNTGGRPNLVMGVNVQVCWEKFCNFWEVEARMVPMEGGRYHLDPQVAAELCDENTIGVVGVLGSTFDGSYEPIADLCAALDAFQERTGLDIPVHVDGASGGMVAPFLDEDLVWDFRLPRVASINTSGHKYGLVYPGVGWALWRDKAALPEELVFRVNYLGGDMPTFALNFSRPGAQVVAQYYTFLRLGREGYRAVQQASRDVANRLAGHIESLGDFELLTRGDQLPVFAFTTAPDVKAYDVFDVSRRLREHGWLVPAYTFPPNREDLSVLRVVCRNGFSTDLAALLMDDLQRLLPELRRQQHPLGREAARATAFHH
;
A
#
# COMPACT_ATOMS: atom_id res chain seq x y z
N MET A 1 -20.09 32.92 13.74
CA MET A 1 -19.23 33.68 14.67
C MET A 1 -19.06 32.82 15.91
N ALA A 2 -17.94 32.09 15.99
CA ALA A 2 -17.47 31.41 17.20
C ALA A 2 -15.98 31.76 17.30
N LEU A 3 -15.62 32.53 18.33
CA LEU A 3 -14.26 32.95 18.64
C LEU A 3 -13.62 31.84 19.46
N HIS A 4 -12.63 31.15 18.89
CA HIS A 4 -11.79 30.23 19.66
C HIS A 4 -10.72 31.04 20.39
N LYS A 5 -10.77 31.04 21.73
CA LYS A 5 -9.68 31.48 22.59
C LYS A 5 -8.54 30.47 22.44
N GLY A 6 -7.36 30.94 22.03
CA GLY A 6 -6.12 30.15 22.06
C GLY A 6 -5.77 29.74 23.49
N PRO A 7 -4.97 28.68 23.68
CA PRO A 7 -4.60 28.21 25.01
C PRO A 7 -3.69 29.22 25.73
N ASP A 8 -4.09 29.62 26.95
CA ASP A 8 -3.29 30.43 27.89
C ASP A 8 -2.27 29.56 28.65
N ARG A 9 -1.36 28.88 27.93
CA ARG A 9 -0.14 28.31 28.54
C ARG A 9 1.04 28.41 27.58
N PRO A 10 2.16 29.04 27.98
CA PRO A 10 3.42 28.79 27.32
C PRO A 10 3.87 27.38 27.74
N ASP A 11 3.70 26.39 26.87
CA ASP A 11 4.40 25.10 26.96
C ASP A 11 5.88 25.35 26.58
N GLN A 12 6.59 26.14 27.39
CA GLN A 12 8.05 26.23 27.34
C GLN A 12 8.62 25.06 28.13
N ARG A 13 8.59 23.86 27.55
CA ARG A 13 9.53 22.83 27.98
C ARG A 13 10.89 23.21 27.38
N PRO A 14 11.94 23.44 28.19
CA PRO A 14 13.28 23.61 27.65
C PRO A 14 13.68 22.31 26.95
N ALA A 15 13.73 22.35 25.61
CA ALA A 15 14.34 21.29 24.82
C ALA A 15 15.85 21.53 24.83
N SER A 16 16.62 20.65 25.49
CA SER A 16 18.08 20.72 25.51
C SER A 16 18.70 19.76 24.51
N VAL A 17 19.68 20.24 23.75
CA VAL A 17 20.51 19.42 22.86
C VAL A 17 21.62 18.74 23.67
N ASN A 18 22.08 17.57 23.23
CA ASN A 18 23.24 16.92 23.86
C ASN A 18 24.45 17.88 23.90
N PRO A 19 25.08 18.09 25.07
CA PRO A 19 26.14 19.09 25.26
C PRO A 19 27.41 18.84 24.44
N PHE A 20 27.58 17.69 23.79
CA PHE A 20 28.71 17.42 22.89
C PHE A 20 28.57 18.03 21.47
N TYR A 21 27.39 18.59 21.12
CA TYR A 21 27.12 19.11 19.77
C TYR A 21 26.94 20.64 19.68
N GLY A 22 27.05 21.35 20.80
CA GLY A 22 27.04 22.82 20.82
C GLY A 22 28.33 23.45 20.27
N GLU A 23 28.31 24.76 20.01
CA GLU A 23 29.56 25.53 19.89
C GLU A 23 30.45 25.26 21.12
N ALA A 24 31.76 25.54 21.02
CA ALA A 24 32.81 25.15 21.98
C ALA A 24 32.52 25.41 23.48
N ASN A 25 31.48 26.18 23.81
CA ASN A 25 30.87 26.26 25.14
C ASN A 25 29.43 25.67 25.14
N PRO A 26 29.21 24.50 25.76
CA PRO A 26 27.91 23.81 25.79
C PRO A 26 26.83 24.51 26.63
N VAL A 27 27.19 25.56 27.37
CA VAL A 27 26.26 26.33 28.22
C VAL A 27 25.77 27.61 27.52
N GLY A 28 26.51 28.11 26.51
CA GLY A 28 26.25 29.41 25.87
C GLY A 28 25.12 29.41 24.84
N GLY A 29 24.78 28.26 24.25
CA GLY A 29 23.78 28.13 23.17
C GLY A 29 22.41 27.62 23.62
N MET A 30 22.17 27.42 24.92
CA MET A 30 20.94 26.82 25.47
C MET A 30 19.99 27.86 26.07
N THR A 31 19.67 28.94 25.35
CA THR A 31 18.91 30.05 25.96
C THR A 31 17.39 29.99 25.73
N GLU A 32 16.90 29.45 24.60
CA GLU A 32 15.45 29.31 24.35
C GLU A 32 15.12 28.08 23.49
N ALA A 33 14.05 27.35 23.86
CA ALA A 33 13.50 26.29 22.99
C ALA A 33 12.86 26.90 21.74
N PRO A 34 13.06 26.33 20.55
CA PRO A 34 12.46 26.88 19.33
C PRO A 34 10.92 26.85 19.40
N PRO A 35 10.24 27.86 18.82
CA PRO A 35 8.79 27.90 18.82
C PRO A 35 8.17 26.73 18.04
N GLN A 36 7.12 26.12 18.58
CA GLN A 36 6.40 25.02 17.94
C GLN A 36 5.26 25.47 17.00
N HIS A 37 4.77 26.71 17.16
CA HIS A 37 3.56 27.19 16.48
C HIS A 37 3.79 28.42 15.58
N ARG A 38 5.04 28.80 15.40
CA ARG A 38 5.47 29.88 14.49
C ARG A 38 6.87 29.60 13.98
N LEU A 39 7.24 30.22 12.87
CA LEU A 39 8.63 30.20 12.40
C LEU A 39 9.53 30.90 13.46
N PRO A 40 10.73 30.38 13.76
CA PRO A 40 11.68 31.07 14.63
C PRO A 40 12.06 32.45 14.06
N ASP A 41 12.15 33.46 14.93
CA ASP A 41 12.54 34.83 14.53
C ASP A 41 14.04 34.93 14.17
N SER A 42 14.85 33.90 14.49
CA SER A 42 16.29 33.85 14.24
C SER A 42 16.74 32.45 13.78
N PRO A 43 17.80 32.34 12.97
CA PRO A 43 18.32 31.05 12.51
C PRO A 43 18.99 30.26 13.64
N LEU A 44 19.04 28.93 13.47
CA LEU A 44 19.78 28.02 14.33
C LEU A 44 21.03 27.48 13.61
N PRO A 45 22.11 27.12 14.35
CA PRO A 45 23.19 26.33 13.78
C PRO A 45 22.68 25.01 13.18
N PRO A 46 23.19 24.55 12.02
CA PRO A 46 22.72 23.33 11.38
C PRO A 46 22.79 22.08 12.27
N THR A 47 23.81 21.95 13.12
CA THR A 47 23.97 20.83 14.06
C THR A 47 22.88 20.81 15.13
N THR A 48 22.54 21.97 15.68
CA THR A 48 21.44 22.13 16.65
C THR A 48 20.10 21.77 16.01
N ALA A 49 19.82 22.30 14.82
CA ALA A 49 18.59 21.99 14.09
C ALA A 49 18.48 20.48 13.78
N TYR A 50 19.58 19.85 13.33
CA TYR A 50 19.64 18.41 13.12
C TYR A 50 19.32 17.63 14.40
N GLN A 51 20.00 17.92 15.51
CA GLN A 51 19.86 17.13 16.73
C GLN A 51 18.45 17.23 17.32
N LEU A 52 17.83 18.41 17.29
CA LEU A 52 16.45 18.58 17.77
C LEU A 52 15.46 17.71 16.99
N VAL A 53 15.55 17.72 15.66
CA VAL A 53 14.70 16.88 14.79
C VAL A 53 15.03 15.40 14.99
N HIS A 54 16.32 15.05 15.07
CA HIS A 54 16.77 13.68 15.23
C HIS A 54 16.33 13.06 16.56
N ASP A 55 16.39 13.81 17.67
CA ASP A 55 15.96 13.34 18.99
C ASP A 55 14.46 13.10 19.06
N GLU A 56 13.66 13.95 18.41
CA GLU A 56 12.20 13.76 18.33
C GLU A 56 11.85 12.49 17.50
N LEU A 57 12.55 12.27 16.40
CA LEU A 57 12.38 11.08 15.54
C LEU A 57 12.78 9.77 16.24
N MET A 58 13.51 9.79 17.36
CA MET A 58 13.77 8.57 18.15
C MET A 58 12.50 7.97 18.77
N LEU A 59 11.42 8.75 18.87
CA LEU A 59 10.13 8.29 19.38
C LEU A 59 9.29 7.54 18.34
N ASP A 60 9.69 7.55 17.07
CA ASP A 60 9.09 6.70 16.06
C ASP A 60 9.37 5.22 16.33
N GLY A 61 8.39 4.37 16.01
CA GLY A 61 8.56 2.92 16.09
C GLY A 61 9.62 2.43 15.10
N ASN A 62 10.38 1.39 15.49
CA ASN A 62 11.34 0.77 14.59
C ASN A 62 10.61 0.12 13.39
N SER A 63 10.85 0.64 12.18
CA SER A 63 10.21 0.17 10.94
C SER A 63 10.48 -1.31 10.62
N ARG A 64 11.55 -1.90 11.17
CA ARG A 64 11.86 -3.33 11.02
C ARG A 64 10.94 -4.23 11.86
N LEU A 65 10.36 -3.70 12.93
CA LEU A 65 9.39 -4.38 13.80
C LEU A 65 7.93 -4.00 13.48
N ASN A 66 7.74 -3.15 12.48
CA ASN A 66 6.41 -2.75 12.03
C ASN A 66 5.80 -3.86 11.16
N LEU A 67 4.95 -4.73 11.72
CA LEU A 67 4.28 -5.80 10.99
C LEU A 67 2.91 -5.37 10.42
N ALA A 68 2.52 -4.11 10.63
CA ALA A 68 1.33 -3.52 10.04
C ALA A 68 1.54 -3.10 8.59
N THR A 69 2.70 -2.53 8.27
CA THR A 69 2.92 -1.93 6.95
C THR A 69 3.19 -2.97 5.86
N PHE A 70 2.73 -2.71 4.64
CA PHE A 70 3.14 -3.42 3.42
C PHE A 70 4.40 -2.83 2.79
N VAL A 71 4.81 -1.64 3.22
CA VAL A 71 5.89 -0.88 2.62
C VAL A 71 7.25 -1.50 2.97
N THR A 72 8.17 -1.50 2.01
CA THR A 72 9.54 -1.96 2.21
C THR A 72 10.26 -1.10 3.26
N THR A 73 10.90 -1.77 4.22
CA THR A 73 11.65 -1.11 5.31
C THR A 73 13.14 -1.45 5.29
N TRP A 74 13.62 -2.08 4.23
CA TRP A 74 15.03 -2.37 4.01
C TRP A 74 15.36 -2.50 2.53
N MET A 75 16.49 -1.93 2.11
CA MET A 75 17.08 -2.11 0.79
C MET A 75 18.60 -2.35 0.94
N GLU A 76 19.22 -2.94 -0.09
CA GLU A 76 20.68 -3.12 -0.14
C GLU A 76 21.40 -1.75 -0.05
N PRO A 77 22.58 -1.65 0.61
CA PRO A 77 23.33 -0.40 0.73
C PRO A 77 23.60 0.30 -0.61
N GLN A 78 23.79 -0.46 -1.69
CA GLN A 78 24.01 0.04 -3.04
C GLN A 78 22.78 0.80 -3.58
N ALA A 79 21.56 0.36 -3.25
CA ALA A 79 20.36 1.14 -3.56
C ALA A 79 20.34 2.45 -2.76
N GLY A 80 20.79 2.45 -1.50
CA GLY A 80 20.95 3.66 -0.70
C GLY A 80 21.93 4.66 -1.33
N VAL A 81 23.03 4.19 -1.91
CA VAL A 81 23.99 5.02 -2.66
C VAL A 81 23.29 5.66 -3.87
N LEU A 82 22.65 4.85 -4.73
CA LEU A 82 21.93 5.35 -5.91
C LEU A 82 20.83 6.35 -5.56
N MET A 83 20.05 6.08 -4.51
CA MET A 83 19.01 7.00 -4.05
C MET A 83 19.60 8.31 -3.53
N THR A 84 20.75 8.28 -2.86
CA THR A 84 21.45 9.48 -2.41
C THR A 84 21.96 10.32 -3.60
N GLU A 85 22.55 9.66 -4.59
CA GLU A 85 23.05 10.30 -5.82
C GLU A 85 21.92 10.89 -6.68
N CYS A 86 20.70 10.35 -6.59
CA CYS A 86 19.56 10.73 -7.41
C CYS A 86 18.51 11.58 -6.68
N ARG A 87 18.75 11.97 -5.42
CA ARG A 87 17.77 12.70 -4.59
C ARG A 87 17.36 14.06 -5.17
N ASP A 88 18.20 14.66 -6.01
CA ASP A 88 18.02 15.95 -6.67
C ASP A 88 17.38 15.84 -8.06
N LYS A 89 17.23 14.62 -8.61
CA LYS A 89 16.69 14.41 -9.96
C LYS A 89 15.18 14.50 -9.94
N ASN A 90 14.62 15.46 -10.66
CA ASN A 90 13.18 15.65 -10.78
C ASN A 90 12.62 14.76 -11.89
N MET A 91 11.63 13.92 -11.59
CA MET A 91 11.12 12.93 -12.54
C MET A 91 10.36 13.55 -13.73
N ILE A 92 9.78 14.75 -13.55
CA ILE A 92 8.99 15.40 -14.60
C ILE A 92 9.86 16.15 -15.62
N ASP A 93 11.09 16.53 -15.24
CA ASP A 93 12.06 17.26 -16.08
C ASP A 93 12.77 16.26 -17.01
N LYS A 94 12.01 15.66 -17.92
CA LYS A 94 12.48 14.52 -18.73
C LYS A 94 13.55 14.89 -19.76
N ASP A 95 13.63 16.15 -20.18
CA ASP A 95 14.67 16.63 -21.09
C ASP A 95 15.99 16.90 -20.36
N GLU A 96 15.91 17.41 -19.12
CA GLU A 96 17.06 17.65 -18.25
C GLU A 96 17.62 16.35 -17.66
N TYR A 97 16.75 15.36 -17.39
CA TYR A 97 17.14 14.06 -16.84
C TYR A 97 16.70 12.88 -17.76
N PRO A 98 17.17 12.84 -19.01
CA PRO A 98 16.67 11.90 -20.03
C PRO A 98 17.06 10.46 -19.72
N ARG A 99 18.14 10.26 -18.95
CA ARG A 99 18.54 8.92 -18.49
C ARG A 99 17.58 8.38 -17.43
N THR A 100 17.10 9.21 -16.52
CA THR A 100 16.09 8.83 -15.52
C THR A 100 14.75 8.51 -16.20
N ALA A 101 14.33 9.32 -17.17
CA ALA A 101 13.16 9.06 -18.00
C ALA A 101 13.26 7.73 -18.78
N GLU A 102 14.43 7.42 -19.32
CA GLU A 102 14.67 6.13 -19.98
C GLU A 102 14.60 4.94 -18.99
N LEU A 103 15.04 5.11 -17.74
CA LEU A 103 14.87 4.05 -16.73
C LEU A 103 13.40 3.82 -16.38
N GLU A 104 12.61 4.90 -16.26
CA GLU A 104 11.15 4.80 -16.10
C GLU A 104 10.53 3.98 -17.24
N ARG A 105 10.85 4.32 -18.50
CA ARG A 105 10.34 3.63 -19.68
C ARG A 105 10.70 2.14 -19.67
N ARG A 106 11.92 1.79 -19.26
CA ARG A 106 12.35 0.38 -19.13
C ARG A 106 11.58 -0.36 -18.05
N CYS A 107 11.34 0.26 -16.89
CA CYS A 107 10.51 -0.32 -15.85
C CYS A 107 9.08 -0.59 -16.34
N VAL A 108 8.47 0.35 -17.08
CA VAL A 108 7.15 0.13 -17.71
C VAL A 108 7.18 -1.08 -18.64
N ALA A 109 8.18 -1.18 -19.52
CA ALA A 109 8.31 -2.32 -20.44
C ALA A 109 8.52 -3.65 -19.70
N MET A 110 9.35 -3.68 -18.66
CA MET A 110 9.58 -4.87 -17.83
C MET A 110 8.32 -5.31 -17.09
N LEU A 111 7.54 -4.37 -16.55
CA LEU A 111 6.26 -4.68 -15.89
C LEU A 111 5.21 -5.14 -16.90
N ALA A 112 5.19 -4.56 -18.09
CA ALA A 112 4.29 -4.98 -19.17
C ALA A 112 4.58 -6.42 -19.62
N ASP A 113 5.86 -6.78 -19.76
CA ASP A 113 6.28 -8.17 -20.01
C ASP A 113 5.89 -9.09 -18.84
N LEU A 114 6.15 -8.65 -17.60
CA LEU A 114 5.83 -9.42 -16.39
C LEU A 114 4.34 -9.73 -16.27
N TRP A 115 3.47 -8.84 -16.75
CA TRP A 115 2.01 -8.96 -16.69
C TRP A 115 1.39 -9.37 -18.03
N ASN A 116 2.19 -9.94 -18.94
CA ASN A 116 1.72 -10.53 -20.19
C ASN A 116 0.95 -9.54 -21.08
N ALA A 117 1.37 -8.27 -21.12
CA ALA A 117 0.81 -7.29 -22.04
C ALA A 117 0.93 -7.78 -23.50
N PRO A 118 -0.06 -7.53 -24.37
CA PRO A 118 -0.04 -8.04 -25.75
C PRO A 118 1.18 -7.60 -26.57
N ASP A 119 1.67 -6.39 -26.32
CA ASP A 119 2.93 -5.87 -26.85
C ASP A 119 3.65 -5.09 -25.75
N PRO A 120 4.58 -5.73 -25.01
CA PRO A 120 5.34 -5.08 -23.93
C PRO A 120 6.17 -3.89 -24.41
N SER A 121 6.58 -3.86 -25.68
CA SER A 121 7.40 -2.79 -26.24
C SER A 121 6.58 -1.54 -26.57
N ALA A 122 5.29 -1.71 -26.85
CA ALA A 122 4.31 -0.64 -27.08
C ALA A 122 3.42 -0.37 -25.87
N ALA A 123 3.73 -0.95 -24.71
CA ALA A 123 2.95 -0.81 -23.50
C ALA A 123 2.81 0.65 -23.09
N VAL A 124 1.60 1.01 -22.66
CA VAL A 124 1.29 2.36 -22.20
C VAL A 124 1.28 2.33 -20.68
N GLY A 125 2.11 3.16 -20.04
CA GLY A 125 2.19 3.21 -18.60
C GLY A 125 3.09 4.33 -18.09
N CYS A 126 3.04 4.56 -16.79
CA CYS A 126 3.84 5.57 -16.11
C CYS A 126 4.19 5.16 -14.69
N SER A 127 5.26 5.74 -14.14
CA SER A 127 5.50 5.72 -12.70
C SER A 127 4.64 6.75 -11.98
N THR A 128 4.24 6.41 -10.77
CA THR A 128 3.45 7.23 -9.85
C THR A 128 4.14 7.24 -8.48
N THR A 129 3.65 8.04 -7.54
CA THR A 129 4.16 8.03 -6.15
C THR A 129 3.78 6.74 -5.41
N GLY A 130 2.72 6.06 -5.86
CA GLY A 130 2.18 4.84 -5.26
C GLY A 130 0.87 4.41 -5.91
N SER A 131 0.35 3.25 -5.53
CA SER A 131 -0.91 2.73 -6.08
C SER A 131 -2.08 3.71 -5.95
N SER A 132 -2.15 4.55 -4.93
CA SER A 132 -3.25 5.53 -4.81
C SER A 132 -3.35 6.47 -6.03
N GLU A 133 -2.22 7.01 -6.51
CA GLU A 133 -2.21 7.82 -7.73
C GLU A 133 -2.50 6.96 -8.96
N ALA A 134 -1.90 5.76 -9.03
CA ALA A 134 -2.15 4.83 -10.15
C ALA A 134 -3.62 4.41 -10.29
N CYS A 135 -4.31 4.12 -9.18
CA CYS A 135 -5.74 3.80 -9.14
C CYS A 135 -6.58 4.99 -9.61
N MET A 136 -6.26 6.21 -9.18
CA MET A 136 -6.95 7.41 -9.64
C MET A 136 -6.79 7.63 -11.14
N LEU A 137 -5.57 7.48 -11.68
CA LEU A 137 -5.31 7.57 -13.12
C LEU A 137 -6.09 6.49 -13.91
N ALA A 138 -6.12 5.25 -13.40
CA ALA A 138 -6.89 4.17 -13.99
C ALA A 138 -8.40 4.46 -13.97
N GLY A 139 -8.93 4.91 -12.83
CA GLY A 139 -10.32 5.32 -12.67
C GLY A 139 -10.71 6.48 -13.60
N MET A 140 -9.82 7.47 -13.78
CA MET A 140 -10.00 8.55 -14.75
C MET A 140 -10.09 8.03 -16.19
N ALA A 141 -9.22 7.08 -16.56
CA ALA A 141 -9.25 6.45 -17.88
C ALA A 141 -10.56 5.66 -18.10
N LEU A 142 -11.00 4.87 -17.11
CA LEU A 142 -12.28 4.16 -17.13
C LEU A 142 -13.45 5.12 -17.29
N LYS A 143 -13.55 6.14 -16.43
CA LYS A 143 -14.61 7.17 -16.48
C LYS A 143 -14.64 7.87 -17.82
N ARG A 144 -13.47 8.27 -18.36
CA ARG A 144 -13.39 8.95 -19.65
C ARG A 144 -13.81 8.07 -20.82
N ARG A 145 -13.43 6.79 -20.82
CA ARG A 145 -13.90 5.81 -21.82
C ARG A 145 -15.40 5.63 -21.77
N TRP A 146 -15.97 5.52 -20.56
CA TRP A 146 -17.41 5.43 -20.36
C TRP A 146 -18.14 6.68 -20.88
N SER A 147 -17.67 7.90 -20.56
CA SER A 147 -18.30 9.16 -21.00
C SER A 147 -18.27 9.38 -22.52
N LYS A 148 -17.42 8.67 -23.28
CA LYS A 148 -17.46 8.69 -24.75
C LYS A 148 -18.61 7.85 -25.33
N ARG A 149 -19.04 6.82 -24.59
CA ARG A 149 -20.10 5.89 -24.99
C ARG A 149 -21.46 6.32 -24.44
N ASN A 150 -21.46 7.07 -23.33
CA ASN A 150 -22.67 7.51 -22.62
C ASN A 150 -22.70 9.03 -22.48
N THR A 151 -23.77 9.67 -22.97
CA THR A 151 -23.97 11.13 -22.94
C THR A 151 -24.81 11.62 -21.76
N GLY A 152 -25.25 10.71 -20.88
CA GLY A 152 -26.01 10.99 -19.67
C GLY A 152 -25.89 9.83 -18.66
N GLY A 153 -26.42 10.03 -17.46
CA GLY A 153 -26.34 9.06 -16.36
C GLY A 153 -25.29 9.40 -15.31
N ARG A 154 -25.36 8.73 -14.15
CA ARG A 154 -24.41 8.90 -13.05
C ARG A 154 -23.44 7.71 -13.06
N PRO A 155 -22.14 7.92 -13.32
CA PRO A 155 -21.19 6.82 -13.39
C PRO A 155 -21.08 6.10 -12.05
N ASN A 156 -20.99 4.77 -12.09
CA ASN A 156 -20.69 3.94 -10.93
C ASN A 156 -19.47 3.04 -11.16
N LEU A 157 -18.81 2.63 -10.08
CA LEU A 157 -17.70 1.69 -10.07
C LEU A 157 -18.03 0.54 -9.11
N VAL A 158 -17.97 -0.69 -9.62
CA VAL A 158 -18.22 -1.90 -8.81
C VAL A 158 -16.90 -2.44 -8.26
N MET A 159 -16.89 -2.78 -6.97
CA MET A 159 -15.69 -3.29 -6.29
C MET A 159 -16.05 -4.00 -4.99
N GLY A 160 -15.15 -4.81 -4.44
CA GLY A 160 -15.34 -5.46 -3.14
C GLY A 160 -15.25 -4.47 -1.99
N VAL A 161 -15.97 -4.70 -0.88
CA VAL A 161 -15.85 -3.85 0.31
C VAL A 161 -14.46 -3.90 0.98
N ASN A 162 -13.63 -4.87 0.58
CA ASN A 162 -12.22 -5.04 0.95
C ASN A 162 -11.25 -4.18 0.10
N VAL A 163 -11.73 -3.30 -0.77
CA VAL A 163 -10.85 -2.34 -1.47
C VAL A 163 -10.10 -1.44 -0.49
N GLN A 164 -8.94 -0.98 -0.93
CA GLN A 164 -8.18 0.03 -0.22
C GLN A 164 -8.87 1.41 -0.35
N VAL A 165 -8.74 2.28 0.66
CA VAL A 165 -9.46 3.57 0.73
C VAL A 165 -9.19 4.50 -0.48
N CYS A 166 -8.15 4.27 -1.28
CA CYS A 166 -7.89 5.05 -2.50
C CYS A 166 -9.05 4.99 -3.51
N TRP A 167 -9.79 3.88 -3.57
CA TRP A 167 -10.94 3.75 -4.46
C TRP A 167 -12.14 4.53 -3.95
N GLU A 168 -12.39 4.54 -2.64
CA GLU A 168 -13.39 5.43 -2.04
C GLU A 168 -13.05 6.90 -2.26
N LYS A 169 -11.77 7.27 -2.13
CA LYS A 169 -11.28 8.62 -2.46
C LYS A 169 -11.52 8.94 -3.94
N PHE A 170 -11.22 8.03 -4.85
CA PHE A 170 -11.49 8.22 -6.28
C PHE A 170 -12.99 8.45 -6.52
N CYS A 171 -13.85 7.58 -5.99
CA CYS A 171 -15.30 7.71 -6.13
C CYS A 171 -15.81 9.05 -5.61
N ASN A 172 -15.35 9.47 -4.43
CA ASN A 172 -15.72 10.76 -3.85
C ASN A 172 -15.21 11.95 -4.68
N PHE A 173 -13.92 11.98 -5.04
CA PHE A 173 -13.30 13.13 -5.72
C PHE A 173 -13.75 13.28 -7.18
N TRP A 174 -14.10 12.17 -7.85
CA TRP A 174 -14.57 12.18 -9.24
C TRP A 174 -16.08 11.94 -9.37
N GLU A 175 -16.86 12.06 -8.30
CA GLU A 175 -18.33 11.95 -8.34
C GLU A 175 -18.81 10.64 -9.02
N VAL A 176 -18.15 9.53 -8.70
CA VAL A 176 -18.51 8.19 -9.15
C VAL A 176 -19.19 7.46 -7.98
N GLU A 177 -20.37 6.91 -8.20
CA GLU A 177 -21.05 6.10 -7.20
C GLU A 177 -20.25 4.82 -6.91
N ALA A 178 -19.92 4.58 -5.65
CA ALA A 178 -19.26 3.34 -5.21
C ALA A 178 -20.31 2.25 -4.98
N ARG A 179 -20.24 1.16 -5.75
CA ARG A 179 -21.08 -0.04 -5.56
C ARG A 179 -20.25 -1.16 -4.97
N MET A 180 -20.41 -1.36 -3.66
CA MET A 180 -19.62 -2.30 -2.89
C MET A 180 -20.25 -3.69 -2.87
N VAL A 181 -19.51 -4.70 -3.30
CA VAL A 181 -19.83 -6.11 -3.07
C VAL A 181 -19.50 -6.43 -1.61
N PRO A 182 -20.48 -6.82 -0.77
CA PRO A 182 -20.23 -7.08 0.63
C PRO A 182 -19.41 -8.37 0.83
N MET A 183 -18.77 -8.48 2.00
CA MET A 183 -18.29 -9.77 2.48
C MET A 183 -19.47 -10.63 2.93
N GLU A 184 -19.39 -11.94 2.77
CA GLU A 184 -20.48 -12.85 3.13
C GLU A 184 -19.96 -14.21 3.64
N GLY A 185 -20.44 -14.63 4.82
CA GLY A 185 -20.01 -15.89 5.42
C GLY A 185 -18.49 -15.96 5.54
N GLY A 186 -17.89 -17.09 5.16
CA GLY A 186 -16.43 -17.28 5.14
C GLY A 186 -15.69 -16.61 3.96
N ARG A 187 -16.37 -15.79 3.14
CA ARG A 187 -15.76 -15.10 2.00
C ARG A 187 -15.43 -13.66 2.37
N TYR A 188 -14.14 -13.33 2.33
CA TYR A 188 -13.59 -12.05 2.77
C TYR A 188 -13.20 -11.12 1.62
N HIS A 189 -13.65 -11.43 0.42
CA HIS A 189 -13.29 -10.71 -0.80
C HIS A 189 -14.48 -10.68 -1.77
N LEU A 190 -14.37 -9.94 -2.86
CA LEU A 190 -15.41 -9.82 -3.88
C LEU A 190 -15.88 -11.19 -4.40
N ASP A 191 -17.19 -11.35 -4.56
CA ASP A 191 -17.82 -12.43 -5.31
C ASP A 191 -18.03 -12.02 -6.78
N PRO A 192 -17.52 -12.79 -7.76
CA PRO A 192 -17.68 -12.51 -9.19
C PRO A 192 -19.12 -12.31 -9.67
N GLN A 193 -20.06 -13.13 -9.19
CA GLN A 193 -21.43 -13.09 -9.67
C GLN A 193 -22.17 -11.88 -9.11
N VAL A 194 -22.00 -11.62 -7.80
CA VAL A 194 -22.58 -10.42 -7.17
C VAL A 194 -22.01 -9.15 -7.80
N ALA A 195 -20.71 -9.12 -8.13
CA ALA A 195 -20.12 -7.99 -8.85
C ALA A 195 -20.78 -7.75 -10.21
N ALA A 196 -20.98 -8.80 -11.01
CA ALA A 196 -21.66 -8.70 -12.29
C ALA A 196 -23.13 -8.29 -12.17
N GLU A 197 -23.83 -8.70 -11.10
CA GLU A 197 -25.21 -8.31 -10.81
C GLU A 197 -25.37 -6.84 -10.39
N LEU A 198 -24.33 -6.24 -9.79
CA LEU A 198 -24.31 -4.81 -9.45
C LEU A 198 -23.99 -3.91 -10.65
N CYS A 199 -23.60 -4.49 -11.79
CA CYS A 199 -23.29 -3.76 -13.00
C CYS A 199 -24.55 -3.31 -13.76
N ASP A 200 -24.47 -2.13 -14.38
CA ASP A 200 -25.45 -1.57 -15.31
C ASP A 200 -24.79 -0.74 -16.42
N GLU A 201 -25.58 -0.06 -17.25
CA GLU A 201 -25.08 0.78 -18.35
C GLU A 201 -24.23 1.98 -17.88
N ASN A 202 -24.33 2.35 -16.59
CA ASN A 202 -23.57 3.43 -15.98
C ASN A 202 -22.27 2.94 -15.32
N THR A 203 -22.02 1.63 -15.30
CA THR A 203 -20.81 1.06 -14.72
C THR A 203 -19.59 1.36 -15.59
N ILE A 204 -18.62 2.09 -15.03
CA ILE A 204 -17.39 2.48 -15.75
C ILE A 204 -16.36 1.34 -15.81
N GLY A 205 -16.49 0.36 -14.91
CA GLY A 205 -15.62 -0.80 -14.79
C GLY A 205 -15.85 -1.55 -13.47
N VAL A 206 -15.16 -2.67 -13.32
CA VAL A 206 -15.05 -3.40 -12.05
C VAL A 206 -13.60 -3.42 -11.59
N VAL A 207 -13.37 -3.22 -10.29
CA VAL A 207 -12.04 -3.36 -9.68
C VAL A 207 -11.93 -4.73 -9.03
N GLY A 208 -10.93 -5.51 -9.46
CA GLY A 208 -10.52 -6.73 -8.77
C GLY A 208 -9.22 -6.52 -8.00
N VAL A 209 -9.16 -6.95 -6.74
CA VAL A 209 -8.00 -6.76 -5.85
C VAL A 209 -7.13 -8.00 -5.81
N LEU A 210 -5.93 -7.92 -6.39
CA LEU A 210 -4.93 -8.98 -6.28
C LEU A 210 -4.07 -8.76 -5.03
N GLY A 211 -4.57 -9.24 -3.90
CA GLY A 211 -3.91 -9.14 -2.61
C GLY A 211 -4.55 -8.09 -1.71
N SER A 212 -5.67 -8.50 -1.10
CA SER A 212 -6.45 -7.78 -0.10
C SER A 212 -5.56 -7.22 1.01
N THR A 213 -5.78 -5.95 1.38
CA THR A 213 -5.10 -5.37 2.54
C THR A 213 -5.60 -5.97 3.85
N PHE A 214 -6.82 -6.52 3.90
CA PHE A 214 -7.44 -7.01 5.13
C PHE A 214 -6.86 -8.35 5.61
N ASP A 215 -6.49 -9.24 4.70
CA ASP A 215 -6.15 -10.61 5.06
C ASP A 215 -5.09 -11.23 4.13
N GLY A 216 -4.68 -10.54 3.08
CA GLY A 216 -3.68 -11.02 2.13
C GLY A 216 -4.23 -11.90 1.00
N SER A 217 -5.54 -12.13 0.94
CA SER A 217 -6.13 -13.01 -0.06
C SER A 217 -6.16 -12.39 -1.46
N TYR A 218 -6.15 -13.21 -2.51
CA TYR A 218 -6.39 -12.79 -3.89
C TYR A 218 -7.87 -12.87 -4.23
N GLU A 219 -8.40 -11.87 -4.93
CA GLU A 219 -9.68 -12.02 -5.61
C GLU A 219 -9.55 -12.87 -6.88
N PRO A 220 -10.60 -13.64 -7.24
CA PRO A 220 -10.57 -14.52 -8.41
C PRO A 220 -10.80 -13.74 -9.72
N ILE A 221 -9.76 -13.07 -10.21
CA ILE A 221 -9.86 -12.16 -11.37
C ILE A 221 -10.34 -12.85 -12.65
N ALA A 222 -9.91 -14.09 -12.91
CA ALA A 222 -10.38 -14.88 -14.05
C ALA A 222 -11.89 -15.14 -13.97
N ASP A 223 -12.39 -15.55 -12.81
CA ASP A 223 -13.82 -15.82 -12.59
C ASP A 223 -14.64 -14.53 -12.67
N LEU A 224 -14.10 -13.41 -12.17
CA LEU A 224 -14.70 -12.08 -12.35
C LEU A 224 -14.85 -11.73 -13.84
N CYS A 225 -13.79 -11.96 -14.63
CA CYS A 225 -13.84 -11.71 -16.07
C CYS A 225 -14.86 -12.61 -16.77
N ALA A 226 -14.93 -13.89 -16.40
CA ALA A 226 -15.90 -14.84 -16.94
C ALA A 226 -17.36 -14.47 -16.58
N ALA A 227 -17.61 -13.99 -15.35
CA ALA A 227 -18.92 -13.51 -14.94
C ALA A 227 -19.36 -12.28 -15.76
N LEU A 228 -18.43 -11.36 -16.03
CA LEU A 228 -18.67 -10.20 -16.89
C LEU A 228 -18.85 -10.58 -18.37
N ASP A 229 -18.20 -11.64 -18.85
CA ASP A 229 -18.47 -12.22 -20.18
C ASP A 229 -19.92 -12.71 -20.29
N ALA A 230 -20.38 -13.51 -19.34
CA ALA A 230 -21.76 -13.97 -19.30
C ALA A 230 -22.77 -12.82 -19.14
N PHE A 231 -22.40 -11.77 -18.39
CA PHE A 231 -23.21 -10.56 -18.26
C PHE A 231 -23.33 -9.83 -19.60
N GLN A 232 -22.23 -9.65 -20.34
CA GLN A 232 -22.24 -9.01 -21.65
C GLN A 232 -23.06 -9.83 -22.66
N GLU A 233 -22.98 -11.15 -22.66
CA GLU A 233 -23.80 -12.00 -23.55
C GLU A 233 -25.30 -11.78 -23.34
N ARG A 234 -25.72 -11.55 -22.10
CA ARG A 234 -27.12 -11.32 -21.72
C ARG A 234 -27.61 -9.89 -21.98
N THR A 235 -26.76 -8.90 -21.75
CA THR A 235 -27.17 -7.47 -21.72
C THR A 235 -26.64 -6.64 -22.88
N GLY A 236 -25.61 -7.13 -23.57
CA GLY A 236 -24.84 -6.39 -24.57
C GLY A 236 -23.85 -5.37 -23.98
N LEU A 237 -23.75 -5.25 -22.66
CA LEU A 237 -22.90 -4.26 -22.00
C LEU A 237 -21.45 -4.78 -21.85
N ASP A 238 -20.50 -4.08 -22.47
CA ASP A 238 -19.06 -4.34 -22.38
C ASP A 238 -18.42 -3.55 -21.23
N ILE A 239 -18.19 -4.23 -20.10
CA ILE A 239 -17.62 -3.64 -18.88
C ILE A 239 -16.17 -4.11 -18.69
N PRO A 240 -15.20 -3.18 -18.60
CA PRO A 240 -13.78 -3.50 -18.41
C PRO A 240 -13.44 -3.79 -16.94
N VAL A 241 -12.32 -4.47 -16.73
CA VAL A 241 -11.73 -4.72 -15.40
C VAL A 241 -10.45 -3.91 -15.22
N HIS A 242 -10.29 -3.30 -14.05
CA HIS A 242 -8.99 -2.86 -13.53
C HIS A 242 -8.54 -3.81 -12.44
N VAL A 243 -7.27 -4.24 -12.48
CA VAL A 243 -6.70 -5.04 -11.39
C VAL A 243 -5.89 -4.16 -10.47
N ASP A 244 -6.35 -4.05 -9.22
CA ASP A 244 -5.58 -3.49 -8.13
C ASP A 244 -4.54 -4.51 -7.64
N GLY A 245 -3.39 -4.52 -8.32
CA GLY A 245 -2.24 -5.36 -8.03
C GLY A 245 -1.22 -4.68 -7.11
N ALA A 246 -1.65 -3.75 -6.24
CA ALA A 246 -0.76 -2.96 -5.38
C ALA A 246 0.30 -3.81 -4.67
N SER A 247 -0.11 -4.96 -4.14
CA SER A 247 0.77 -5.94 -3.52
C SER A 247 1.01 -7.15 -4.44
N GLY A 248 -0.07 -7.83 -4.87
CA GLY A 248 0.01 -9.11 -5.58
C GLY A 248 0.67 -9.01 -6.96
N GLY A 249 0.66 -7.84 -7.60
CA GLY A 249 1.31 -7.63 -8.89
C GLY A 249 2.84 -7.80 -8.87
N MET A 250 3.45 -7.84 -7.67
CA MET A 250 4.87 -8.12 -7.46
C MET A 250 5.11 -9.45 -6.70
N VAL A 251 4.07 -10.28 -6.50
CA VAL A 251 4.16 -11.60 -5.85
C VAL A 251 3.73 -12.71 -6.80
N ALA A 252 2.49 -12.63 -7.30
CA ALA A 252 1.90 -13.68 -8.14
C ALA A 252 2.72 -14.03 -9.39
N PRO A 253 3.33 -13.07 -10.14
CA PRO A 253 4.18 -13.41 -11.29
C PRO A 253 5.43 -14.26 -11.00
N PHE A 254 5.80 -14.41 -9.73
CA PHE A 254 7.02 -15.13 -9.34
C PHE A 254 6.73 -16.43 -8.58
N LEU A 255 5.62 -16.49 -7.84
CA LEU A 255 5.26 -17.64 -6.99
C LEU A 255 4.01 -18.39 -7.46
N ASP A 256 3.11 -17.72 -8.19
CA ASP A 256 1.79 -18.23 -8.59
C ASP A 256 1.66 -18.13 -10.12
N GLU A 257 2.65 -18.61 -10.87
CA GLU A 257 2.78 -18.36 -12.33
C GLU A 257 1.59 -18.89 -13.15
N ASP A 258 0.96 -19.96 -12.69
CA ASP A 258 -0.23 -20.56 -13.31
C ASP A 258 -1.52 -19.74 -13.07
N LEU A 259 -1.51 -18.80 -12.09
CA LEU A 259 -2.65 -17.93 -11.83
C LEU A 259 -2.85 -16.97 -13.00
N VAL A 260 -4.02 -17.03 -13.64
CA VAL A 260 -4.41 -16.11 -14.71
C VAL A 260 -5.16 -14.93 -14.11
N TRP A 261 -4.50 -13.77 -14.04
CA TRP A 261 -5.06 -12.57 -13.41
C TRP A 261 -4.79 -11.27 -14.18
N ASP A 262 -3.84 -11.30 -15.12
CA ASP A 262 -3.23 -10.12 -15.75
C ASP A 262 -3.77 -9.88 -17.18
N PHE A 263 -2.99 -9.25 -18.06
CA PHE A 263 -3.40 -8.94 -19.42
C PHE A 263 -3.61 -10.18 -20.32
N ARG A 264 -3.36 -11.41 -19.83
CA ARG A 264 -3.90 -12.62 -20.45
C ARG A 264 -5.43 -12.59 -20.55
N LEU A 265 -6.10 -11.90 -19.64
CA LEU A 265 -7.55 -11.70 -19.66
C LEU A 265 -7.93 -10.48 -20.52
N PRO A 266 -8.73 -10.62 -21.60
CA PRO A 266 -9.06 -9.52 -22.51
C PRO A 266 -9.78 -8.34 -21.83
N ARG A 267 -10.59 -8.61 -20.80
CA ARG A 267 -11.31 -7.57 -20.04
C ARG A 267 -10.40 -6.69 -19.19
N VAL A 268 -9.22 -7.19 -18.82
CA VAL A 268 -8.26 -6.42 -18.00
C VAL A 268 -7.70 -5.29 -18.85
N ALA A 269 -8.22 -4.09 -18.60
CA ALA A 269 -7.90 -2.87 -19.34
C ALA A 269 -6.67 -2.16 -18.76
N SER A 270 -6.45 -2.29 -17.46
CA SER A 270 -5.30 -1.69 -16.77
C SER A 270 -4.99 -2.41 -15.46
N ILE A 271 -3.74 -2.29 -15.03
CA ILE A 271 -3.20 -2.89 -13.82
C ILE A 271 -2.34 -1.84 -13.11
N ASN A 272 -2.44 -1.77 -11.78
CA ASN A 272 -1.49 -1.00 -10.99
C ASN A 272 -0.64 -1.88 -10.07
N THR A 273 0.53 -1.39 -9.65
CA THR A 273 1.27 -1.97 -8.52
C THR A 273 2.00 -0.91 -7.70
N SER A 274 2.25 -1.20 -6.43
CA SER A 274 3.12 -0.38 -5.58
C SER A 274 4.52 -0.98 -5.58
N GLY A 275 5.44 -0.36 -6.33
CA GLY A 275 6.86 -0.73 -6.31
C GLY A 275 7.44 -0.68 -4.89
N HIS A 276 6.91 0.21 -4.06
CA HIS A 276 7.34 0.32 -2.68
C HIS A 276 6.74 -0.70 -1.69
N LYS A 277 5.87 -1.61 -2.14
CA LYS A 277 5.40 -2.75 -1.36
C LYS A 277 6.28 -3.96 -1.63
N TYR A 278 5.77 -4.97 -2.31
CA TYR A 278 6.52 -6.17 -2.71
C TYR A 278 7.42 -5.94 -3.94
N GLY A 279 7.45 -4.73 -4.53
CA GLY A 279 8.46 -4.34 -5.52
C GLY A 279 9.84 -3.99 -4.91
N LEU A 280 9.97 -4.08 -3.59
CA LEU A 280 11.23 -4.01 -2.83
C LEU A 280 11.93 -2.64 -2.87
N VAL A 281 11.20 -1.55 -3.04
CA VAL A 281 11.73 -0.17 -3.01
C VAL A 281 11.20 0.60 -1.81
N TYR A 282 11.97 1.54 -1.25
CA TYR A 282 11.46 2.46 -0.24
C TYR A 282 10.25 3.28 -0.72
N PRO A 283 9.39 3.80 0.19
CA PRO A 283 8.19 4.54 -0.17
C PRO A 283 8.44 5.69 -1.15
N GLY A 284 7.51 5.84 -2.11
CA GLY A 284 7.55 6.89 -3.15
C GLY A 284 7.54 6.41 -4.60
N VAL A 285 7.33 5.12 -4.88
CA VAL A 285 7.09 4.62 -6.26
C VAL A 285 5.91 3.63 -6.37
N GLY A 286 5.07 3.85 -7.39
CA GLY A 286 4.06 2.94 -7.91
C GLY A 286 4.06 2.97 -9.43
N TRP A 287 3.22 2.13 -10.04
CA TRP A 287 3.13 1.99 -11.50
C TRP A 287 1.68 1.81 -11.93
N ALA A 288 1.31 2.44 -13.03
CA ALA A 288 0.03 2.26 -13.72
C ALA A 288 0.31 1.85 -15.16
N LEU A 289 -0.22 0.70 -15.59
CA LEU A 289 -0.11 0.22 -16.97
C LEU A 289 -1.50 -0.01 -17.54
N TRP A 290 -1.66 0.34 -18.81
CA TRP A 290 -2.83 0.06 -19.63
C TRP A 290 -2.50 -1.01 -20.65
N ARG A 291 -3.48 -1.86 -20.95
CA ARG A 291 -3.35 -2.96 -21.91
C ARG A 291 -2.77 -2.51 -23.25
N ASP A 292 -3.31 -1.40 -23.75
CA ASP A 292 -3.01 -0.82 -25.05
C ASP A 292 -3.40 0.68 -25.07
N LYS A 293 -3.14 1.34 -26.20
CA LYS A 293 -3.48 2.76 -26.41
C LYS A 293 -4.99 3.03 -26.38
N ALA A 294 -5.85 2.07 -26.71
CA ALA A 294 -7.30 2.27 -26.64
C ALA A 294 -7.80 2.28 -25.19
N ALA A 295 -7.06 1.62 -24.30
CA ALA A 295 -7.38 1.62 -22.87
C ALA A 295 -7.04 2.94 -22.14
N LEU A 296 -6.16 3.79 -22.70
CA LEU A 296 -5.87 5.13 -22.20
C LEU A 296 -6.30 6.22 -23.21
N PRO A 297 -7.41 6.94 -22.95
CA PRO A 297 -7.84 8.03 -23.82
C PRO A 297 -6.77 9.14 -23.99
N GLU A 298 -6.38 9.43 -25.23
CA GLU A 298 -5.32 10.40 -25.56
C GLU A 298 -5.57 11.80 -25.00
N GLU A 299 -6.83 12.23 -24.86
CA GLU A 299 -7.16 13.55 -24.30
C GLU A 299 -6.86 13.70 -22.80
N LEU A 300 -6.54 12.59 -22.11
CA LEU A 300 -6.02 12.63 -20.74
C LEU A 300 -4.50 12.81 -20.71
N VAL A 301 -3.82 12.61 -21.84
CA VAL A 301 -2.36 12.70 -21.95
C VAL A 301 -1.97 14.14 -22.27
N PHE A 302 -1.19 14.75 -21.38
CA PHE A 302 -0.65 16.09 -21.55
C PHE A 302 0.72 16.04 -22.19
N ARG A 303 0.96 16.97 -23.11
CA ARG A 303 2.24 17.13 -23.81
C ARG A 303 2.88 18.43 -23.36
N VAL A 304 3.96 18.33 -22.58
CA VAL A 304 4.65 19.48 -21.99
C VAL A 304 5.81 19.84 -22.89
N ASN A 305 5.87 21.09 -23.39
CA ASN A 305 6.90 21.56 -24.33
C ASN A 305 7.87 22.63 -23.76
N TYR A 306 7.54 23.24 -22.62
CA TYR A 306 8.34 24.33 -22.04
C TYR A 306 9.57 23.86 -21.26
N LEU A 307 9.71 22.54 -21.07
CA LEU A 307 10.88 21.88 -20.48
C LEU A 307 11.75 21.25 -21.59
N GLY A 308 11.89 21.90 -22.74
CA GLY A 308 12.86 21.52 -23.78
C GLY A 308 12.46 20.43 -24.79
N GLY A 309 11.47 19.56 -24.50
CA GLY A 309 11.02 18.49 -25.41
C GLY A 309 9.51 18.28 -25.45
N ASP A 310 8.96 17.44 -26.34
CA ASP A 310 7.52 17.08 -26.42
C ASP A 310 7.27 15.68 -25.85
N MET A 311 7.17 15.55 -24.52
CA MET A 311 6.97 14.25 -23.88
C MET A 311 5.54 14.08 -23.35
N PRO A 312 4.87 12.95 -23.66
CA PRO A 312 3.54 12.66 -23.13
C PRO A 312 3.63 12.32 -21.65
N THR A 313 2.73 12.91 -20.87
CA THR A 313 2.62 12.74 -19.42
C THR A 313 1.17 12.51 -19.03
N PHE A 314 0.94 11.53 -18.15
CA PHE A 314 -0.34 11.32 -17.50
C PHE A 314 -0.06 11.00 -16.03
N ALA A 315 -0.12 12.04 -15.20
CA ALA A 315 0.18 12.00 -13.77
C ALA A 315 -0.68 13.05 -13.04
N LEU A 316 -0.95 12.81 -11.75
CA LEU A 316 -1.58 13.83 -10.89
C LEU A 316 -0.52 14.74 -10.27
N ASN A 317 0.64 14.17 -9.95
CA ASN A 317 1.78 14.92 -9.46
C ASN A 317 2.57 15.55 -10.62
N PHE A 318 3.24 16.66 -10.32
CA PHE A 318 4.21 17.29 -11.22
C PHE A 318 5.64 16.98 -10.75
N SER A 319 6.31 17.90 -10.06
CA SER A 319 7.66 17.67 -9.55
C SER A 319 7.68 16.62 -8.44
N ARG A 320 8.55 15.62 -8.59
CA ARG A 320 8.78 14.55 -7.60
C ARG A 320 10.16 13.89 -7.81
N PRO A 321 10.76 13.28 -6.77
CA PRO A 321 12.07 12.66 -6.91
C PRO A 321 12.06 11.46 -7.86
N GLY A 322 13.10 11.36 -8.69
CA GLY A 322 13.37 10.22 -9.58
C GLY A 322 14.14 9.06 -8.90
N ALA A 323 14.64 9.28 -7.68
CA ALA A 323 15.45 8.31 -6.94
C ALA A 323 14.78 6.93 -6.79
N GLN A 324 13.48 6.88 -6.50
CA GLN A 324 12.75 5.63 -6.34
C GLN A 324 12.57 4.88 -7.67
N VAL A 325 12.46 5.58 -8.81
CA VAL A 325 12.42 4.95 -10.14
C VAL A 325 13.78 4.32 -10.46
N VAL A 326 14.87 5.03 -10.18
CA VAL A 326 16.24 4.50 -10.31
C VAL A 326 16.42 3.26 -9.44
N ALA A 327 15.97 3.31 -8.19
CA ALA A 327 16.04 2.20 -7.26
C ALA A 327 15.19 1.00 -7.72
N GLN A 328 14.00 1.22 -8.29
CA GLN A 328 13.18 0.15 -8.86
C GLN A 328 13.89 -0.54 -10.04
N TYR A 329 14.49 0.24 -10.93
CA TYR A 329 15.24 -0.31 -12.06
C TYR A 329 16.47 -1.09 -11.60
N TYR A 330 17.18 -0.59 -10.59
CA TYR A 330 18.26 -1.32 -9.93
C TYR A 330 17.77 -2.67 -9.41
N THR A 331 16.67 -2.71 -8.66
CA THR A 331 16.11 -3.96 -8.12
C THR A 331 15.73 -4.94 -9.24
N PHE A 332 15.12 -4.47 -10.33
CA PHE A 332 14.81 -5.31 -11.49
C PHE A 332 16.06 -5.96 -12.10
N LEU A 333 17.13 -5.19 -12.33
CA LEU A 333 18.38 -5.71 -12.87
C LEU A 333 19.11 -6.64 -11.91
N ARG A 334 19.17 -6.23 -10.64
CA ARG A 334 19.93 -6.91 -9.58
C ARG A 334 19.35 -8.27 -9.24
N LEU A 335 18.02 -8.41 -9.26
CA LEU A 335 17.34 -9.64 -8.87
C LEU A 335 16.91 -10.48 -10.08
N GLY A 336 16.41 -9.84 -11.14
CA GLY A 336 15.70 -10.56 -12.21
C GLY A 336 14.54 -11.42 -11.66
N ARG A 337 14.00 -12.31 -12.49
CA ARG A 337 12.88 -13.19 -12.08
C ARG A 337 13.27 -14.14 -10.95
N GLU A 338 14.47 -14.72 -11.00
CA GLU A 338 14.95 -15.68 -9.99
C GLU A 338 15.15 -15.04 -8.62
N GLY A 339 15.76 -13.85 -8.55
CA GLY A 339 15.97 -13.14 -7.30
C GLY A 339 14.66 -12.67 -6.67
N TYR A 340 13.70 -12.17 -7.47
CA TYR A 340 12.37 -11.86 -6.96
C TYR A 340 11.69 -13.12 -6.42
N ARG A 341 11.70 -14.24 -7.16
CA ARG A 341 11.14 -15.51 -6.69
C ARG A 341 11.75 -15.93 -5.34
N ALA A 342 13.07 -15.86 -5.19
CA ALA A 342 13.73 -16.19 -3.94
C ALA A 342 13.30 -15.30 -2.77
N VAL A 343 13.23 -13.97 -2.98
CA VAL A 343 12.83 -13.01 -1.93
C VAL A 343 11.36 -13.19 -1.54
N GLN A 344 10.47 -13.34 -2.52
CA GLN A 344 9.05 -13.54 -2.24
C GLN A 344 8.82 -14.89 -1.56
N GLN A 345 9.47 -15.97 -2.02
CA GLN A 345 9.34 -17.30 -1.42
C GLN A 345 9.81 -17.29 0.03
N ALA A 346 10.95 -16.66 0.33
CA ALA A 346 11.43 -16.53 1.70
C ALA A 346 10.41 -15.82 2.61
N SER A 347 9.77 -14.75 2.11
CA SER A 347 8.72 -14.04 2.85
C SER A 347 7.48 -14.91 3.05
N ARG A 348 7.07 -15.69 2.04
CA ARG A 348 5.94 -16.63 2.09
C ARG A 348 6.18 -17.77 3.04
N ASP A 349 7.39 -18.33 3.06
CA ASP A 349 7.76 -19.40 3.98
C ASP A 349 7.74 -18.94 5.44
N VAL A 350 8.16 -17.70 5.71
CA VAL A 350 8.07 -17.10 7.05
C VAL A 350 6.60 -16.92 7.45
N ALA A 351 5.76 -16.37 6.56
CA ALA A 351 4.33 -16.20 6.81
C ALA A 351 3.63 -17.53 7.13
N ASN A 352 3.82 -18.55 6.28
CA ASN A 352 3.21 -19.87 6.45
C ASN A 352 3.63 -20.56 7.75
N ARG A 353 4.93 -20.52 8.08
CA ARG A 353 5.44 -21.10 9.34
C ARG A 353 4.90 -20.38 10.56
N LEU A 354 4.91 -19.04 10.52
CA LEU A 354 4.43 -18.22 11.63
C LEU A 354 2.92 -18.42 11.85
N ALA A 355 2.12 -18.44 10.77
CA ALA A 355 0.69 -18.72 10.84
C ALA A 355 0.42 -20.10 11.48
N GLY A 356 1.12 -21.15 11.04
CA GLY A 356 0.98 -22.49 11.61
C GLY A 356 1.38 -22.57 13.09
N HIS A 357 2.42 -21.84 13.50
CA HIS A 357 2.79 -21.76 14.91
C HIS A 357 1.75 -21.03 15.75
N ILE A 358 1.17 -19.94 15.24
CA ILE A 358 0.10 -19.20 15.93
C ILE A 358 -1.14 -20.08 16.12
N GLU A 359 -1.56 -20.79 15.09
CA GLU A 359 -2.68 -21.74 15.13
C GLU A 359 -2.43 -22.86 16.16
N SER A 360 -1.20 -23.37 16.26
CA SER A 360 -0.85 -24.46 17.18
C SER A 360 -0.96 -24.09 18.68
N LEU A 361 -1.05 -22.80 19.01
CA LEU A 361 -1.22 -22.33 20.39
C LEU A 361 -2.62 -22.68 20.93
N GLY A 362 -3.60 -22.87 20.05
CA GLY A 362 -4.98 -23.20 20.40
C GLY A 362 -5.85 -22.00 20.77
N ASP A 363 -5.27 -20.83 21.05
CA ASP A 363 -6.03 -19.63 21.38
C ASP A 363 -6.51 -18.82 20.15
N PHE A 364 -6.11 -19.22 18.94
CA PHE A 364 -6.32 -18.45 17.72
C PHE A 364 -6.89 -19.30 16.59
N GLU A 365 -7.69 -18.66 15.74
CA GLU A 365 -8.23 -19.21 14.50
C GLU A 365 -7.69 -18.40 13.32
N LEU A 366 -7.08 -19.07 12.33
CA LEU A 366 -6.57 -18.42 11.12
C LEU A 366 -7.71 -18.14 10.13
N LEU A 367 -7.73 -16.93 9.56
CA LEU A 367 -8.59 -16.60 8.43
C LEU A 367 -7.87 -16.86 7.10
N THR A 368 -6.59 -16.52 7.06
CA THR A 368 -5.69 -16.79 5.94
C THR A 368 -4.38 -17.34 6.47
N ARG A 369 -3.59 -18.01 5.61
CA ARG A 369 -2.37 -18.72 6.02
C ARG A 369 -1.08 -18.07 5.52
N GLY A 370 -1.19 -17.09 4.62
CA GLY A 370 -0.04 -16.47 3.97
C GLY A 370 0.48 -17.23 2.75
N ASP A 371 -0.35 -18.08 2.16
CA ASP A 371 -0.06 -18.90 0.97
C ASP A 371 -0.30 -18.16 -0.35
N GLN A 372 -1.07 -17.07 -0.33
CA GLN A 372 -1.20 -16.10 -1.42
C GLN A 372 -0.20 -14.94 -1.19
N LEU A 373 -0.62 -13.76 -0.70
CA LEU A 373 0.38 -12.83 -0.20
C LEU A 373 1.11 -13.44 1.01
N PRO A 374 2.38 -13.09 1.28
CA PRO A 374 3.06 -13.44 2.52
C PRO A 374 2.54 -12.56 3.68
N VAL A 375 1.23 -12.66 3.91
CA VAL A 375 0.40 -11.89 4.82
C VAL A 375 -0.69 -12.82 5.30
N PHE A 376 -0.94 -12.83 6.60
CA PHE A 376 -2.02 -13.63 7.15
C PHE A 376 -2.77 -12.87 8.23
N ALA A 377 -4.05 -13.20 8.36
CA ALA A 377 -4.94 -12.68 9.39
C ALA A 377 -5.47 -13.80 10.26
N PHE A 378 -5.67 -13.51 11.53
CA PHE A 378 -6.19 -14.45 12.51
C PHE A 378 -7.00 -13.73 13.59
N THR A 379 -7.94 -14.46 14.20
CA THR A 379 -8.77 -13.99 15.30
C THR A 379 -8.59 -14.90 16.53
N THR A 380 -9.17 -14.52 17.66
CA THR A 380 -9.22 -15.38 18.84
C THR A 380 -10.18 -16.55 18.62
N ALA A 381 -9.82 -17.74 19.08
CA ALA A 381 -10.69 -18.91 18.99
C ALA A 381 -12.03 -18.67 19.73
N PRO A 382 -13.15 -19.29 19.30
CA PRO A 382 -14.48 -19.00 19.84
C PRO A 382 -14.65 -19.22 21.35
N ASP A 383 -13.85 -20.07 21.97
CA ASP A 383 -13.85 -20.38 23.40
C ASP A 383 -12.95 -19.45 24.23
N VAL A 384 -12.08 -18.67 23.59
CA VAL A 384 -11.26 -17.65 24.26
C VAL A 384 -12.14 -16.44 24.60
N LYS A 385 -12.35 -16.22 25.90
CA LYS A 385 -13.14 -15.10 26.44
C LYS A 385 -12.36 -14.15 27.35
N ALA A 386 -11.14 -14.53 27.74
CA ALA A 386 -10.34 -13.76 28.67
C ALA A 386 -9.78 -12.47 28.06
N TYR A 387 -9.48 -12.49 26.75
CA TYR A 387 -8.88 -11.38 26.01
C TYR A 387 -9.36 -11.38 24.55
N ASP A 388 -9.12 -10.28 23.83
CA ASP A 388 -9.37 -10.18 22.39
C ASP A 388 -8.09 -9.86 21.58
N VAL A 389 -8.25 -9.74 20.26
CA VAL A 389 -7.15 -9.39 19.34
C VAL A 389 -6.52 -8.02 19.64
N PHE A 390 -7.26 -7.07 20.22
CA PHE A 390 -6.75 -5.74 20.55
C PHE A 390 -5.85 -5.79 21.78
N ASP A 391 -6.20 -6.63 22.77
CA ASP A 391 -5.35 -6.90 23.93
C ASP A 391 -4.01 -7.50 23.50
N VAL A 392 -4.02 -8.49 22.60
CA VAL A 392 -2.79 -9.09 22.07
C VAL A 392 -1.93 -8.04 21.36
N SER A 393 -2.50 -7.24 20.46
CA SER A 393 -1.79 -6.14 19.77
C SER A 393 -1.13 -5.16 20.74
N ARG A 394 -1.84 -4.78 21.82
CA ARG A 394 -1.32 -3.87 22.84
C ARG A 394 -0.17 -4.48 23.63
N ARG A 395 -0.28 -5.75 24.04
CA ARG A 395 0.80 -6.45 24.77
C ARG A 395 2.04 -6.65 23.90
N LEU A 396 1.88 -6.99 22.62
CA LEU A 396 2.98 -7.08 21.66
C LEU A 396 3.71 -5.74 21.47
N ARG A 397 2.99 -4.62 21.53
CA ARG A 397 3.57 -3.27 21.43
C ARG A 397 4.52 -2.93 22.57
N GLU A 398 4.31 -3.48 23.77
CA GLU A 398 5.23 -3.31 24.91
C GLU A 398 6.61 -3.92 24.64
N HIS A 399 6.68 -4.85 23.69
CA HIS A 399 7.92 -5.49 23.20
C HIS A 399 8.41 -4.87 21.87
N GLY A 400 7.83 -3.75 21.43
CA GLY A 400 8.21 -3.04 20.22
C GLY A 400 7.56 -3.56 18.92
N TRP A 401 6.80 -4.66 18.97
CA TRP A 401 6.11 -5.21 17.81
C TRP A 401 4.87 -4.40 17.46
N LEU A 402 4.77 -3.94 16.21
CA LEU A 402 3.57 -3.24 15.73
C LEU A 402 2.74 -4.20 14.89
N VAL A 403 1.89 -5.00 15.57
CA VAL A 403 0.90 -5.88 14.93
C VAL A 403 -0.47 -5.21 15.01
N PRO A 404 -1.11 -4.86 13.87
CA PRO A 404 -2.39 -4.16 13.89
C PRO A 404 -3.53 -5.12 14.25
N ALA A 405 -4.46 -4.62 15.06
CA ALA A 405 -5.77 -5.22 15.27
C ALA A 405 -6.87 -4.29 14.75
N TYR A 406 -7.87 -4.84 14.04
CA TYR A 406 -8.98 -4.07 13.47
C TYR A 406 -10.22 -4.94 13.21
N THR A 407 -11.36 -4.28 13.06
CA THR A 407 -12.65 -4.90 12.72
C THR A 407 -12.82 -4.96 11.20
N PHE A 408 -13.45 -6.02 10.70
CA PHE A 408 -13.80 -6.17 9.29
C PHE A 408 -14.93 -5.20 8.87
N PRO A 409 -15.06 -4.93 7.56
CA PRO A 409 -16.05 -3.99 7.01
C PRO A 409 -17.50 -4.53 7.09
N PRO A 410 -18.51 -3.75 6.61
CA PRO A 410 -19.91 -4.14 6.66
C PRO A 410 -20.22 -5.58 6.24
N ASN A 411 -21.19 -6.17 6.95
CA ASN A 411 -21.60 -7.58 6.89
C ASN A 411 -20.62 -8.58 7.52
N ARG A 412 -19.49 -8.10 8.08
CA ARG A 412 -18.58 -8.88 8.94
C ARG A 412 -18.03 -8.06 10.12
N GLU A 413 -18.76 -7.04 10.60
CA GLU A 413 -18.31 -6.23 11.74
C GLU A 413 -18.22 -7.01 13.07
N ASP A 414 -18.77 -8.23 13.09
CA ASP A 414 -18.62 -9.21 14.17
C ASP A 414 -17.18 -9.70 14.33
N LEU A 415 -16.37 -9.61 13.26
CA LEU A 415 -15.03 -10.15 13.18
C LEU A 415 -13.97 -9.07 13.41
N SER A 416 -13.16 -9.26 14.44
CA SER A 416 -11.94 -8.48 14.66
C SER A 416 -10.72 -9.39 14.52
N VAL A 417 -9.67 -8.91 13.87
CA VAL A 417 -8.48 -9.71 13.54
C VAL A 417 -7.20 -9.03 14.00
N LEU A 418 -6.12 -9.80 14.11
CA LEU A 418 -4.75 -9.36 13.92
C LEU A 418 -4.31 -9.69 12.49
N ARG A 419 -3.48 -8.83 11.89
CA ARG A 419 -2.82 -9.12 10.62
C ARG A 419 -1.32 -9.02 10.76
N VAL A 420 -0.58 -9.97 10.21
CA VAL A 420 0.89 -9.92 10.14
C VAL A 420 1.31 -9.85 8.68
N VAL A 421 2.07 -8.81 8.33
CA VAL A 421 2.68 -8.66 7.01
C VAL A 421 4.14 -9.10 7.07
N CYS A 422 4.47 -10.20 6.40
CA CYS A 422 5.84 -10.67 6.24
C CYS A 422 6.45 -10.06 4.98
N ARG A 423 7.47 -9.22 5.16
CA ARG A 423 8.17 -8.50 4.10
C ARG A 423 9.62 -8.93 4.02
N ASN A 424 10.29 -8.52 2.94
CA ASN A 424 11.74 -8.65 2.85
C ASN A 424 12.42 -8.06 4.11
N GLY A 425 13.29 -8.88 4.70
CA GLY A 425 14.00 -8.58 5.93
C GLY A 425 13.25 -8.93 7.23
N PHE A 426 11.99 -9.35 7.21
CA PHE A 426 11.41 -10.05 8.36
C PHE A 426 11.84 -11.52 8.31
N SER A 427 12.95 -11.84 8.97
CA SER A 427 13.61 -13.15 8.90
C SER A 427 12.90 -14.20 9.75
N THR A 428 13.24 -15.47 9.53
CA THR A 428 12.83 -16.58 10.41
C THR A 428 13.21 -16.33 11.88
N ASP A 429 14.35 -15.68 12.13
CA ASP A 429 14.81 -15.32 13.48
C ASP A 429 13.90 -14.27 14.14
N LEU A 430 13.56 -13.19 13.43
CA LEU A 430 12.60 -12.20 13.91
C LEU A 430 11.21 -12.81 14.13
N ALA A 431 10.79 -13.75 13.28
CA ALA A 431 9.54 -14.48 13.45
C ALA A 431 9.56 -15.38 14.70
N ALA A 432 10.69 -16.02 15.01
CA ALA A 432 10.87 -16.78 16.24
C ALA A 432 10.81 -15.88 17.48
N LEU A 433 11.48 -14.72 17.47
CA LEU A 433 11.44 -13.75 18.57
C LEU A 433 10.02 -13.21 18.82
N LEU A 434 9.27 -12.91 17.76
CA LEU A 434 7.86 -12.54 17.87
C LEU A 434 7.03 -13.64 18.55
N MET A 435 7.26 -14.90 18.17
CA MET A 435 6.57 -16.03 18.78
C MET A 435 6.93 -16.22 20.25
N ASP A 436 8.21 -16.08 20.60
CA ASP A 436 8.67 -16.17 21.99
C ASP A 436 8.04 -15.09 22.86
N ASP A 437 7.89 -13.87 22.35
CA ASP A 437 7.19 -12.78 23.04
C ASP A 437 5.69 -13.09 23.18
N LEU A 438 5.02 -13.54 22.11
CA LEU A 438 3.59 -13.91 22.16
C LEU A 438 3.35 -15.02 23.20
N GLN A 439 4.16 -16.08 23.20
CA GLN A 439 4.06 -17.18 24.15
C GLN A 439 4.30 -16.73 25.59
N ARG A 440 5.21 -15.78 25.83
CA ARG A 440 5.44 -15.20 27.16
C ARG A 440 4.25 -14.37 27.65
N LEU A 441 3.52 -13.72 26.74
CA LEU A 441 2.37 -12.88 27.06
C LEU A 441 1.07 -13.67 27.28
N LEU A 442 0.92 -14.85 26.64
CA LEU A 442 -0.29 -15.66 26.72
C LEU A 442 -0.73 -16.05 28.14
N PRO A 443 0.15 -16.50 29.06
CA PRO A 443 -0.26 -16.81 30.43
C PRO A 443 -0.91 -15.64 31.17
N GLU A 444 -0.50 -14.41 30.86
CA GLU A 444 -1.10 -13.20 31.46
C GLU A 444 -2.43 -12.86 30.81
N LEU A 445 -2.51 -12.93 29.48
CA LEU A 445 -3.74 -12.77 28.70
C LEU A 445 -4.82 -13.76 29.15
N ARG A 446 -4.47 -15.04 29.32
CA ARG A 446 -5.38 -16.11 29.78
C ARG A 446 -5.89 -15.92 31.22
N ARG A 447 -5.19 -15.14 32.06
CA ARG A 447 -5.61 -14.83 33.44
C ARG A 447 -6.50 -13.58 33.52
N GLN A 448 -6.70 -12.86 32.42
CA GLN A 448 -7.61 -11.71 32.40
C GLN A 448 -9.05 -12.19 32.66
N GLN A 449 -9.84 -11.36 33.35
CA GLN A 449 -11.24 -11.71 33.66
C GLN A 449 -12.15 -11.52 32.43
N HIS A 450 -11.86 -10.51 31.63
CA HIS A 450 -12.54 -10.16 30.39
C HIS A 450 -11.60 -9.25 29.57
N PRO A 451 -11.85 -9.07 28.25
CA PRO A 451 -11.07 -8.16 27.42
C PRO A 451 -11.09 -6.75 28.01
N LEU A 452 -10.00 -6.00 27.93
CA LEU A 452 -9.82 -4.75 28.68
C LEU A 452 -10.65 -3.55 28.15
N GLY A 453 -11.59 -3.81 27.25
CA GLY A 453 -12.53 -2.82 26.71
C GLY A 453 -11.88 -1.90 25.68
N ARG A 454 -12.68 -1.50 24.68
CA ARG A 454 -12.25 -0.50 23.69
C ARG A 454 -12.29 0.88 24.37
N GLU A 455 -11.15 1.51 24.62
CA GLU A 455 -11.16 2.97 24.80
C GLU A 455 -11.62 3.58 23.47
N ALA A 456 -12.90 3.96 23.41
CA ALA A 456 -13.60 4.43 22.21
C ALA A 456 -12.98 5.67 21.54
N ALA A 457 -11.89 6.23 22.08
CA ALA A 457 -11.26 7.45 21.60
C ALA A 457 -9.84 7.26 20.99
N ARG A 458 -9.21 6.08 21.06
CA ARG A 458 -7.80 5.92 20.61
C ARG A 458 -7.40 4.64 19.89
N ALA A 459 -8.29 3.68 19.71
CA ALA A 459 -7.94 2.40 19.07
C ALA A 459 -8.24 2.40 17.56
N THR A 460 -7.39 3.03 16.77
CA THR A 460 -7.13 2.52 15.41
C THR A 460 -5.63 2.29 15.30
N ALA A 461 -5.22 1.01 15.40
CA ALA A 461 -3.98 0.64 14.75
C ALA A 461 -4.11 1.10 13.28
N PHE A 462 -3.12 1.82 12.78
CA PHE A 462 -3.15 2.42 11.45
C PHE A 462 -3.50 1.35 10.40
N HIS A 463 -4.68 1.47 9.80
CA HIS A 463 -5.15 0.66 8.69
C HIS A 463 -5.59 1.62 7.57
N HIS A 464 -5.37 1.20 6.32
CA HIS A 464 -5.51 2.00 5.12
C HIS A 464 -6.21 1.21 4.04
#